data_AF-A0A084JHW3-F1
#
_entry.id   AF-A0A084JHW3-F1
#
_cell.length_a   1.000
_cell.length_b   1.000
_cell.length_c   1.000
_cell.angle_alpha   90.00
_cell.angle_beta   90.00
_cell.angle_gamma   90.00
#
_symmetry.space_group_name_H-M   'P 1'
#
loop_
_entity.id
_entity.type
_entity.pdbx_description
1 polymer ?
#
loop_
_entity_poly.entity_id
_entity_poly.type
_entity_poly.pdbx_seq_one_letter_code
_entity_poly.pdbx_strand_id
1 'polypeptide(L)'
;MSILVKITLAIALTLSIALPFGAFAMGAKTKGRYKTALGINTLLFFGTLIVSSVLMFNGQASAAESAAASTGNIAGMGYLAAALSTGLACIGGGIAVSAAASAALGAISEDGSILGKSLIFVGLAEGVCLYGLIISFMILGKL
;
A
#
# COMPACT_ATOMS: atom_id res chain seq x y z
N MET A 1 22.80 10.55 9.50
CA MET A 1 22.80 9.21 8.86
C MET A 1 23.91 9.14 7.82
N SER A 2 24.83 8.18 7.94
CA SER A 2 25.88 8.00 6.94
C SER A 2 25.29 7.53 5.60
N ILE A 3 25.97 7.84 4.49
CA ILE A 3 25.57 7.43 3.14
C ILE A 3 25.36 5.92 3.04
N LEU A 4 26.17 5.15 3.78
CA LEU A 4 26.05 3.69 3.87
C LEU A 4 24.67 3.26 4.36
N VAL A 5 24.14 3.89 5.42
CA VAL A 5 22.82 3.57 6.00
C VAL A 5 21.70 3.87 5.02
N LYS A 6 21.79 4.96 4.26
CA LYS A 6 20.81 5.32 3.23
C LYS A 6 20.80 4.30 2.08
N ILE A 7 21.98 3.87 1.65
CA ILE A 7 22.13 2.87 0.57
C ILE A 7 21.59 1.51 1.03
N THR A 8 21.90 1.06 2.25
CA THR A 8 21.39 -0.21 2.77
C THR A 8 19.87 -0.19 2.94
N LEU A 9 19.28 0.92 3.40
CA LEU A 9 17.82 1.05 3.52
C LEU A 9 17.14 1.09 2.14
N ALA A 10 17.71 1.81 1.18
CA ALA A 10 17.18 1.85 -0.19
C ALA A 10 17.23 0.48 -0.87
N ILE A 11 18.32 -0.28 -0.71
CA ILE A 11 18.46 -1.64 -1.24
C ILE A 11 17.49 -2.59 -0.53
N ALA A 12 17.35 -2.50 0.80
CA ALA A 12 16.42 -3.33 1.55
C ALA A 12 14.96 -3.07 1.11
N LEU A 13 14.58 -1.80 0.94
CA LEU A 13 13.22 -1.42 0.54
C LEU A 13 12.92 -1.82 -0.91
N THR A 14 13.87 -1.64 -1.84
CA THR A 14 13.72 -2.08 -3.23
C THR A 14 13.66 -3.60 -3.36
N LEU A 15 14.51 -4.35 -2.63
CA LEU A 15 14.44 -5.82 -2.59
C LEU A 15 13.13 -6.32 -1.95
N SER A 16 12.61 -5.62 -0.94
CA SER A 16 11.32 -5.94 -0.30
C SER A 16 10.11 -5.79 -1.22
N ILE A 17 10.26 -5.08 -2.35
CA ILE A 17 9.21 -4.93 -3.38
C ILE A 17 9.50 -5.86 -4.56
N ALA A 18 10.76 -5.97 -5.00
CA ALA A 18 11.16 -6.73 -6.19
C ALA A 18 11.12 -8.26 -6.02
N LEU A 19 11.64 -8.79 -4.90
CA LEU A 19 11.59 -10.23 -4.59
C LEU A 19 10.15 -10.78 -4.52
N PRO A 20 9.21 -10.11 -3.82
CA PRO A 20 7.82 -10.56 -3.79
C PRO A 20 7.17 -10.61 -5.18
N PHE A 21 7.37 -9.56 -5.99
CA PHE A 21 6.83 -9.49 -7.35
C PHE A 21 7.39 -10.60 -8.27
N GLY A 22 8.68 -10.91 -8.15
CA GLY A 22 9.33 -12.00 -8.88
C GLY A 22 8.80 -13.39 -8.48
N ALA A 23 8.58 -13.63 -7.18
CA ALA A 23 7.99 -14.86 -6.67
C ALA A 23 6.52 -15.02 -7.10
N PHE A 24 5.77 -13.91 -7.15
CA PHE A 24 4.38 -13.87 -7.62
C PHE A 24 4.28 -14.20 -9.12
N ALA A 25 5.11 -13.58 -9.96
CA ALA A 25 5.15 -13.83 -11.40
C ALA A 25 5.48 -15.31 -11.73
N MET A 26 6.35 -15.93 -10.94
CA MET A 26 6.72 -17.35 -11.10
C MET A 26 5.60 -18.30 -10.62
N GLY A 27 4.79 -17.89 -9.63
CA GLY A 27 3.68 -18.66 -9.09
C GLY A 27 2.43 -18.71 -9.98
N ALA A 28 2.27 -17.77 -10.91
CA ALA A 28 1.10 -17.66 -11.81
C ALA A 28 0.88 -18.89 -12.72
N LYS A 29 1.90 -19.73 -12.94
CA LYS A 29 1.78 -20.96 -13.74
C LYS A 29 1.09 -22.14 -13.02
N THR A 30 0.82 -22.04 -11.71
CA THR A 30 0.23 -23.14 -10.93
C THR A 30 -0.85 -22.60 -9.98
N LYS A 31 -2.13 -22.83 -10.33
CA LYS A 31 -3.33 -22.34 -9.60
C LYS A 31 -3.33 -22.61 -8.08
N GLY A 32 -2.56 -23.59 -7.58
CA GLY A 32 -2.47 -23.91 -6.15
C GLY A 32 -1.46 -23.08 -5.33
N ARG A 33 -0.43 -22.49 -5.96
CA ARG A 33 0.67 -21.81 -5.24
C ARG A 33 0.41 -20.33 -4.93
N TYR A 34 -0.68 -19.77 -5.46
CA TYR A 34 -1.03 -18.35 -5.31
C TYR A 34 -1.22 -17.93 -3.85
N LYS A 35 -1.97 -18.71 -3.04
CA LYS A 35 -2.24 -18.37 -1.63
C LYS A 35 -0.97 -18.43 -0.79
N THR A 36 -0.12 -19.42 -1.03
CA THR A 36 1.20 -19.55 -0.38
C THR A 36 2.19 -18.49 -0.84
N ALA A 37 2.19 -18.12 -2.12
CA ALA A 37 3.05 -17.06 -2.64
C ALA A 37 2.66 -15.69 -2.06
N LEU A 38 1.35 -15.40 -1.96
CA LEU A 38 0.83 -14.19 -1.33
C LEU A 38 1.21 -14.13 0.16
N GLY A 39 1.04 -15.25 0.89
CA GLY A 39 1.43 -15.33 2.30
C GLY A 39 2.93 -15.10 2.52
N ILE A 40 3.79 -15.71 1.70
CA ILE A 40 5.25 -15.50 1.74
C ILE A 40 5.62 -14.06 1.37
N ASN A 41 4.92 -13.46 0.39
CA ASN A 41 5.11 -12.06 -0.02
C ASN A 41 4.83 -11.10 1.15
N THR A 42 3.67 -11.25 1.79
CA THR A 42 3.28 -10.45 2.96
C THR A 42 4.26 -10.65 4.11
N LEU A 43 4.67 -11.89 4.38
CA LEU A 43 5.61 -12.22 5.46
C LEU A 43 7.01 -11.64 5.20
N LEU A 44 7.53 -11.72 3.97
CA LEU A 44 8.83 -11.13 3.62
C LEU A 44 8.80 -9.59 3.69
N PHE A 45 7.72 -8.95 3.23
CA PHE A 45 7.58 -7.49 3.32
C PHE A 45 7.52 -7.01 4.78
N PHE A 46 6.62 -7.57 5.59
CA PHE A 46 6.53 -7.19 7.02
C PHE A 46 7.75 -7.66 7.82
N GLY A 47 8.35 -8.80 7.47
CA GLY A 47 9.56 -9.32 8.10
C GLY A 47 10.77 -8.41 7.87
N THR A 48 10.96 -7.92 6.65
CA THR A 48 12.02 -6.93 6.35
C THR A 48 11.77 -5.58 7.04
N LEU A 49 10.52 -5.14 7.17
CA LEU A 49 10.16 -3.95 7.97
C LEU A 49 10.47 -4.12 9.47
N ILE A 50 10.14 -5.28 10.06
CA ILE A 50 10.42 -5.55 11.48
C ILE A 50 11.93 -5.66 11.71
N VAL A 51 12.65 -6.40 10.87
CA VAL A 51 14.10 -6.58 10.99
C VAL A 51 14.82 -5.23 10.83
N SER A 52 14.43 -4.41 9.85
CA SER A 52 14.99 -3.06 9.69
C SER A 52 14.67 -2.15 10.88
N SER A 53 13.45 -2.21 11.44
CA SER A 53 13.09 -1.46 12.64
C SER A 53 13.92 -1.89 13.87
N VAL A 54 14.09 -3.19 14.10
CA VAL A 54 14.88 -3.71 15.22
C VAL A 54 16.38 -3.38 15.09
N LEU A 55 16.92 -3.46 13.87
CA LEU A 55 18.32 -3.11 13.60
C LEU A 55 18.56 -1.59 13.67
N MET A 56 17.59 -0.75 13.32
CA MET A 56 17.69 0.71 13.48
C MET A 56 17.57 1.16 14.94
N PHE A 57 16.87 0.42 15.79
CA PHE A 57 16.72 0.74 17.22
C PHE A 57 17.81 0.15 18.13
N ASN A 58 18.63 -0.78 17.64
CA ASN A 58 19.78 -1.33 18.40
C ASN A 58 20.94 -0.32 18.44
N GLY A 59 20.87 0.65 19.36
CA GLY A 59 21.98 1.56 19.66
C GLY A 59 21.63 3.02 19.93
N GLN A 60 20.36 3.43 19.95
CA GLN A 60 19.97 4.81 20.29
C GLN A 60 19.19 4.89 21.61
N ALA A 61 19.90 4.68 22.72
CA ALA A 61 19.51 5.28 23.99
C ALA A 61 20.08 6.70 24.04
N SER A 62 19.33 7.69 23.57
CA SER A 62 19.69 9.10 23.78
C SER A 62 18.45 9.88 24.18
N ALA A 63 18.35 10.11 25.49
CA ALA A 63 17.58 11.20 26.06
C ALA A 63 18.28 12.53 25.70
N ALA A 64 17.56 13.40 24.98
CA ALA A 64 17.74 14.86 24.83
C ALA A 64 17.38 15.27 23.40
N GLU A 65 16.17 15.77 23.22
CA GLU A 65 15.70 16.39 21.99
C GLU A 65 16.51 17.65 21.67
N SER A 66 17.15 17.66 20.51
CA SER A 66 17.48 18.91 19.81
C SER A 66 16.32 19.23 18.86
N ALA A 67 15.72 20.41 19.01
CA ALA A 67 14.55 20.87 18.26
C ALA A 67 14.69 20.89 16.72
N ALA A 68 15.89 20.64 16.18
CA ALA A 68 16.13 20.47 14.74
C ALA A 68 15.89 19.04 14.23
N ALA A 69 15.87 18.02 15.11
CA ALA A 69 15.60 16.63 14.74
C ALA A 69 14.09 16.29 14.69
N SER A 70 13.24 17.10 15.33
CA SER A 70 11.79 16.91 15.36
C SER A 70 11.14 17.15 13.98
N THR A 71 11.64 18.09 13.18
CA THR A 71 11.11 18.37 11.82
C THR A 71 11.25 17.18 10.88
N GLY A 72 12.35 16.42 10.94
CA GLY A 72 12.55 15.23 10.12
C GLY A 72 11.61 14.07 10.48
N ASN A 73 11.23 13.97 11.76
CA ASN A 73 10.29 12.96 12.23
C ASN A 73 8.84 13.29 11.82
N ILE A 74 8.47 14.59 11.83
CA ILE A 74 7.16 15.07 11.39
C ILE A 74 6.95 14.81 9.89
N ALA A 75 7.95 15.08 9.04
CA ALA A 75 7.89 14.80 7.61
C ALA A 75 7.77 13.29 7.32
N GLY A 76 8.55 12.46 8.02
CA GLY A 76 8.50 11.00 7.88
C GLY A 76 7.14 10.40 8.27
N MET A 77 6.57 10.87 9.39
CA MET A 77 5.20 10.47 9.81
C MET A 77 4.14 10.93 8.81
N GLY A 78 4.32 12.11 8.21
CA GLY A 78 3.45 12.61 7.15
C GLY A 78 3.46 11.75 5.90
N TYR A 79 4.63 11.29 5.44
CA TYR A 79 4.72 10.36 4.31
C TYR A 79 4.08 9.00 4.60
N LEU A 80 4.25 8.48 5.82
CA LEU A 80 3.59 7.25 6.25
C LEU A 80 2.05 7.42 6.28
N ALA A 81 1.56 8.54 6.81
CA ALA A 81 0.13 8.85 6.86
C ALA A 81 -0.48 8.99 5.46
N ALA A 82 0.22 9.65 4.53
CA ALA A 82 -0.18 9.76 3.12
C ALA A 82 -0.29 8.38 2.45
N ALA A 83 0.72 7.51 2.64
CA ALA A 83 0.71 6.15 2.10
C ALA A 83 -0.43 5.29 2.68
N LEU A 84 -0.64 5.35 4.00
CA LEU A 84 -1.71 4.59 4.66
C LEU A 84 -3.11 5.07 4.26
N SER A 85 -3.32 6.39 4.12
CA SER A 85 -4.60 6.96 3.68
C SER A 85 -5.04 6.37 2.34
N THR A 86 -4.17 6.43 1.33
CA THR A 86 -4.47 5.90 0.00
C THR A 86 -4.56 4.38 0.02
N GLY A 87 -3.63 3.70 0.69
CA GLY A 87 -3.57 2.24 0.73
C GLY A 87 -4.82 1.59 1.34
N LEU A 88 -5.27 2.09 2.50
CA LEU A 88 -6.46 1.55 3.17
C LEU A 88 -7.74 1.91 2.41
N ALA A 89 -7.84 3.12 1.84
CA ALA A 89 -8.97 3.51 1.01
C ALA A 89 -9.11 2.62 -0.23
N CYS A 90 -7.99 2.30 -0.90
CA CYS A 90 -7.99 1.40 -2.07
C CYS A 90 -8.38 -0.05 -1.70
N ILE A 91 -8.06 -0.53 -0.50
CA ILE A 91 -8.51 -1.86 -0.04
C ILE A 91 -10.03 -1.86 0.13
N GLY A 92 -10.59 -0.88 0.84
CA GLY A 92 -12.04 -0.77 1.04
C GLY A 92 -12.80 -0.53 -0.26
N GLY A 93 -12.33 0.39 -1.09
CA GLY A 93 -12.89 0.68 -2.40
C GLY A 93 -12.79 -0.52 -3.35
N GLY A 94 -11.67 -1.23 -3.37
CA GLY A 94 -11.50 -2.44 -4.18
C GLY A 94 -12.50 -3.55 -3.83
N ILE A 95 -12.78 -3.75 -2.54
CA ILE A 95 -13.79 -4.72 -2.08
C ILE A 95 -15.19 -4.28 -2.56
N ALA A 96 -15.56 -3.01 -2.36
CA ALA A 96 -16.85 -2.49 -2.78
C ALA A 96 -17.04 -2.56 -4.30
N VAL A 97 -16.03 -2.15 -5.07
CA VAL A 97 -16.02 -2.19 -6.55
C VAL A 97 -16.13 -3.63 -7.05
N SER A 98 -15.44 -4.59 -6.42
CA SER A 98 -15.50 -6.00 -6.86
C SER A 98 -16.92 -6.59 -6.75
N ALA A 99 -17.66 -6.25 -5.70
CA ALA A 99 -19.04 -6.67 -5.50
C ALA A 99 -20.00 -5.95 -6.46
N ALA A 100 -19.87 -4.63 -6.60
CA ALA A 100 -20.70 -3.82 -7.49
C ALA A 100 -20.50 -4.21 -8.97
N ALA A 101 -19.25 -4.40 -9.40
CA ALA A 101 -18.91 -4.77 -10.78
C ALA A 101 -19.41 -6.18 -11.13
N SER A 102 -19.33 -7.13 -10.19
CA SER A 102 -19.81 -8.50 -10.40
C SER A 102 -21.34 -8.54 -10.56
N ALA A 103 -22.07 -7.77 -9.75
CA ALA A 103 -23.53 -7.63 -9.88
C ALA A 103 -23.93 -6.90 -11.16
N ALA A 104 -23.22 -5.82 -11.51
CA ALA A 104 -23.43 -5.06 -12.74
C ALA A 104 -23.26 -5.94 -13.99
N LEU A 105 -22.18 -6.71 -14.07
CA LEU A 105 -21.93 -7.62 -15.20
C LEU A 105 -23.01 -8.71 -15.32
N GLY A 106 -23.50 -9.24 -14.19
CA GLY A 106 -24.62 -10.17 -14.17
C GLY A 106 -25.89 -9.55 -14.75
N ALA A 107 -26.26 -8.34 -14.32
CA ALA A 107 -27.43 -7.65 -14.83
C ALA A 107 -27.30 -7.26 -16.32
N ILE A 108 -26.10 -6.83 -16.75
CA ILE A 108 -25.81 -6.53 -18.16
C ILE A 108 -25.97 -7.78 -19.04
N SER A 109 -25.72 -8.98 -18.51
CA SER A 109 -25.90 -10.23 -19.26
C SER A 109 -27.37 -10.58 -19.51
N GLU A 110 -28.29 -10.09 -18.66
CA GLU A 110 -29.73 -10.27 -18.81
C GLU A 110 -30.36 -9.17 -19.68
N ASP A 111 -29.92 -7.92 -19.50
CA ASP A 111 -30.38 -6.78 -20.28
C ASP A 111 -29.20 -5.84 -20.62
N GLY A 112 -28.82 -5.79 -21.89
CA GLY A 112 -27.75 -4.90 -22.36
C GLY A 112 -28.10 -3.41 -22.27
N SER A 113 -29.39 -3.05 -22.14
CA SER A 113 -29.84 -1.65 -22.09
C SER A 113 -29.48 -0.96 -20.77
N ILE A 114 -29.21 -1.72 -19.70
CA ILE A 114 -28.89 -1.19 -18.36
C ILE A 114 -27.39 -0.96 -18.11
N LEU A 115 -26.54 -1.11 -19.13
CA LEU A 115 -25.09 -0.90 -19.02
C LEU A 115 -24.74 0.48 -18.44
N GLY A 116 -25.38 1.55 -18.94
CA GLY A 116 -25.10 2.91 -18.46
C GLY A 116 -25.44 3.13 -16.99
N LYS A 117 -26.57 2.58 -16.51
CA LYS A 117 -26.98 2.68 -15.10
C LYS A 117 -26.06 1.87 -14.19
N SER A 118 -25.64 0.70 -14.66
CA SER A 118 -24.76 -0.20 -13.92
C SER A 118 -23.37 0.41 -13.72
N LEU A 119 -22.83 1.10 -14.72
CA LEU A 119 -21.54 1.80 -14.61
C LEU A 119 -21.54 2.92 -13.57
N ILE A 120 -22.68 3.58 -13.32
CA ILE A 120 -22.79 4.63 -12.30
C ILE A 120 -22.57 4.04 -10.89
N PHE A 121 -23.14 2.87 -10.59
CA PHE A 121 -22.96 2.22 -9.28
C PHE A 121 -21.52 1.75 -9.06
N VAL A 122 -20.86 1.25 -10.12
CA VAL A 122 -19.45 0.85 -10.05
C VAL A 122 -18.54 2.08 -9.86
N GLY A 123 -18.78 3.15 -10.63
CA GLY A 123 -18.01 4.39 -10.49
C GLY A 123 -18.23 5.10 -9.15
N LEU A 124 -19.42 5.00 -8.57
CA LEU A 124 -19.72 5.56 -7.25
C LEU A 124 -18.92 4.86 -6.14
N ALA A 125 -18.67 3.55 -6.28
CA ALA A 125 -17.81 2.79 -5.37
C ALA A 125 -16.32 3.18 -5.49
N GLU A 126 -15.85 3.58 -6.68
CA GLU A 126 -14.48 4.06 -6.91
C GLU A 126 -14.19 5.40 -6.20
N GLY A 127 -15.23 6.18 -5.91
CA GLY A 127 -15.10 7.46 -5.22
C GLY A 127 -14.35 7.37 -3.89
N VAL A 128 -14.44 6.24 -3.18
CA VAL A 128 -13.71 6.00 -1.92
C VAL A 128 -12.19 6.02 -2.13
N CYS A 129 -11.71 5.44 -3.24
CA CYS A 129 -10.29 5.44 -3.60
C CYS A 129 -9.81 6.87 -3.91
N LEU A 130 -10.61 7.63 -4.65
CA LEU A 130 -10.28 9.02 -5.01
C LEU A 130 -10.25 9.92 -3.78
N TYR A 131 -11.16 9.74 -2.83
CA TYR A 131 -11.08 10.47 -1.55
C TYR A 131 -9.80 10.14 -0.78
N GLY A 132 -9.40 8.87 -0.71
CA GLY A 132 -8.13 8.48 -0.08
C GLY A 132 -6.90 9.16 -0.71
N LEU A 133 -6.89 9.28 -2.04
CA LEU A 133 -5.86 10.00 -2.80
C LEU A 133 -5.88 11.52 -2.54
N ILE A 134 -7.06 12.13 -2.51
CA ILE A 134 -7.21 13.57 -2.20
C ILE A 134 -6.66 13.87 -0.80
N ILE A 135 -7.00 13.05 0.21
CA ILE A 135 -6.48 13.21 1.57
C ILE A 135 -4.96 13.05 1.59
N SER A 136 -4.41 12.11 0.83
CA SER A 136 -2.96 11.95 0.69
C SER A 136 -2.29 13.20 0.12
N PHE A 137 -2.87 13.82 -0.92
CA PHE A 137 -2.35 15.10 -1.43
C PHE A 137 -2.48 16.25 -0.42
N MET A 138 -3.57 16.29 0.36
CA MET A 138 -3.73 17.29 1.41
C MET A 138 -2.70 17.13 2.54
N ILE A 139 -2.34 15.89 2.89
CA ILE A 139 -1.27 15.60 3.86
C ILE A 139 0.06 16.08 3.29
N LEU A 140 0.41 15.65 2.07
CA LEU A 140 1.67 16.03 1.42
C LEU A 140 1.81 17.53 1.20
N GLY A 141 0.71 18.24 0.92
CA GLY A 141 0.71 19.70 0.75
C GLY A 141 0.86 20.49 2.06
N LYS A 142 0.81 19.82 3.23
CA LYS A 142 1.00 20.43 4.55
C LYS A 142 2.36 20.09 5.19
N LEU A 143 3.16 19.22 4.56
CA LEU A 143 4.53 18.88 4.97
C LEU A 143 5.53 19.83 4.32
#